data_AF-A0A5C3PA96-F1
#
_entry.id   AF-A0A5C3PA96-F1
#
_cell.length_a   1.000
_cell.length_b   1.000
_cell.length_c   1.000
_cell.angle_alpha   90.00
_cell.angle_beta   90.00
_cell.angle_gamma   90.00
#
_symmetry.space_group_name_H-M   'P 1'
#
loop_
_entity.id
_entity.type
_entity.pdbx_description
1 polymer ?
#
loop_
_entity_poly.entity_id
_entity_poly.type
_entity_poly.pdbx_seq_one_letter_code
_entity_poly.pdbx_strand_id
1 'polypeptide(L)'
;MSYPEFVDDPEKGILDSSLDTLTPLPVLPVSSKAVIQDAAVGLAAQSGKKESQAALAYAKKDHASANKPKRKVSKWIRFQLWFNTYRKFFIFVISLNGVGLLLASLNIWTYPRRYTGAFVLGNLLFAILMRNELFGRLLYMIVNKCFAKWTPLWFRLGCTSALQHLGGIHSGCATSGFVWLIFRVTLIFIDHKDNHDAVLIMGVITNLAVSISILSAFPWVRNTHHNMFERHHRFIGWIGLLSTWVFVVLGDSYDLDTHSWNPDGIRVIRQQDFWFAFGMTVFILIPWFTVREVKVDIEVPSPKVAIVRFERGMQQGLIARISRSTIMEYHAFGIISEGTHAKYHYLICGVQGDFTRSLVNEPPTHLWTRQLKFAGVSHTSTLYKRGIRVCTGTGLGAALSTCLQNPDWWVYLIWIGSDQEKTFGPTISGLIHKHISPQRMCLWDSKARGGRPDVMKLVKDAYHSWGAEVVFITSNWAGNQEIMEGCKEAGIPAFGTLWDF
;
A
#
# COMPACT_ATOMS: atom_id res chain seq x y z
N MET A 1 -46.51 1.55 6.95
CA MET A 1 -45.57 0.58 7.55
C MET A 1 -45.35 -0.53 6.53
N SER A 2 -44.20 -0.52 5.88
CA SER A 2 -43.70 -1.60 5.05
C SER A 2 -42.18 -1.49 5.08
N TYR A 3 -41.52 -2.56 5.52
CA TYR A 3 -40.07 -2.66 5.66
C TYR A 3 -39.41 -2.70 4.27
N PRO A 4 -38.17 -2.20 4.11
CA PRO A 4 -37.40 -2.45 2.89
C PRO A 4 -36.84 -3.89 2.90
N GLU A 5 -37.14 -4.64 1.84
CA GLU A 5 -36.48 -5.91 1.50
C GLU A 5 -35.05 -5.66 1.03
N PHE A 6 -34.11 -6.45 1.56
CA PHE A 6 -32.74 -6.54 1.06
C PHE A 6 -32.71 -7.37 -0.24
N VAL A 7 -32.17 -6.80 -1.31
CA VAL A 7 -31.83 -7.53 -2.54
C VAL A 7 -30.35 -7.91 -2.49
N ASP A 8 -30.09 -9.19 -2.25
CA ASP A 8 -28.82 -9.83 -2.58
C ASP A 8 -28.75 -10.05 -4.10
N ASP A 9 -27.58 -9.75 -4.69
CA ASP A 9 -27.18 -9.97 -6.10
C ASP A 9 -27.19 -8.72 -7.03
N PRO A 10 -26.04 -8.03 -7.19
CA PRO A 10 -25.94 -6.82 -8.02
C PRO A 10 -25.75 -7.04 -9.53
N GLU A 11 -25.92 -8.26 -10.08
CA GLU A 11 -25.74 -8.50 -11.54
C GLU A 11 -27.03 -8.59 -12.38
N LYS A 12 -28.22 -8.29 -11.83
CA LYS A 12 -29.50 -8.42 -12.57
C LYS A 12 -30.30 -7.16 -12.86
N GLY A 13 -29.74 -5.97 -12.63
CA GLY A 13 -30.50 -4.72 -12.63
C GLY A 13 -30.22 -3.72 -13.76
N ILE A 14 -29.80 -4.12 -14.97
CA ILE A 14 -29.68 -3.18 -16.11
C ILE A 14 -29.96 -3.92 -17.41
N LEU A 15 -31.23 -4.07 -17.80
CA LEU A 15 -31.56 -4.41 -19.20
C LEU A 15 -32.92 -3.92 -19.70
N ASP A 16 -33.75 -3.25 -18.90
CA ASP A 16 -35.01 -2.67 -19.39
C ASP A 16 -35.19 -1.24 -18.89
N SER A 17 -34.81 -0.26 -19.72
CA SER A 17 -35.42 1.08 -19.77
C SER A 17 -34.67 1.99 -20.75
N SER A 18 -34.98 1.86 -22.04
CA SER A 18 -35.03 3.00 -22.97
C SER A 18 -35.22 2.49 -24.39
N LEU A 19 -36.43 2.60 -24.94
CA LEU A 19 -36.68 2.76 -26.38
C LEU A 19 -38.19 2.93 -26.56
N ASP A 20 -38.66 4.15 -26.34
CA ASP A 20 -39.94 4.60 -26.87
C ASP A 20 -39.72 5.86 -27.70
N THR A 21 -40.51 5.96 -28.78
CA THR A 21 -40.57 7.00 -29.82
C THR A 21 -39.58 6.92 -30.98
N LEU A 22 -40.03 6.30 -32.09
CA LEU A 22 -40.09 6.90 -33.43
C LEU A 22 -41.02 6.06 -34.34
N THR A 23 -41.95 6.75 -35.00
CA THR A 23 -43.06 6.24 -35.85
C THR A 23 -42.62 5.79 -37.27
N PRO A 24 -43.48 5.03 -38.01
CA PRO A 24 -43.06 4.12 -39.08
C PRO A 24 -43.34 4.62 -40.52
N LEU A 25 -42.59 4.09 -41.50
CA LEU A 25 -42.91 4.16 -42.94
C LEU A 25 -42.57 2.82 -43.65
N PRO A 26 -43.16 2.53 -44.84
CA PRO A 26 -43.88 1.27 -45.08
C PRO A 26 -43.12 0.20 -45.89
N VAL A 27 -43.68 -1.00 -45.79
CA VAL A 27 -43.32 -2.29 -46.41
C VAL A 27 -43.50 -2.29 -47.93
N LEU A 28 -42.61 -2.98 -48.68
CA LEU A 28 -42.89 -3.86 -49.84
C LEU A 28 -41.58 -4.56 -50.34
N PRO A 29 -41.62 -5.63 -51.18
CA PRO A 29 -41.13 -6.96 -50.77
C PRO A 29 -39.88 -7.49 -51.53
N VAL A 30 -39.19 -8.41 -50.85
CA VAL A 30 -38.34 -9.54 -51.32
C VAL A 30 -37.79 -9.50 -52.76
N SER A 31 -36.46 -9.40 -52.90
CA SER A 31 -35.59 -10.45 -53.49
C SER A 31 -34.27 -9.86 -54.01
N SER A 32 -33.16 -10.15 -53.31
CA SER A 32 -31.88 -10.59 -53.91
C SER A 32 -30.79 -10.69 -52.83
N LYS A 33 -30.39 -11.92 -52.56
CA LYS A 33 -29.49 -12.40 -51.49
C LYS A 33 -28.01 -12.04 -51.66
N ALA A 34 -27.64 -10.94 -52.32
CA ALA A 34 -26.24 -10.70 -52.70
C ALA A 34 -25.59 -9.42 -52.15
N VAL A 35 -26.32 -8.55 -51.43
CA VAL A 35 -25.76 -7.25 -50.96
C VAL A 35 -25.77 -7.08 -49.42
N ILE A 36 -26.25 -8.06 -48.65
CA ILE A 36 -26.30 -7.97 -47.17
C ILE A 36 -25.16 -8.73 -46.47
N GLN A 37 -24.36 -9.52 -47.18
CA GLN A 37 -23.25 -10.24 -46.55
C GLN A 37 -22.08 -9.30 -46.14
N ASP A 38 -21.86 -8.19 -46.86
CA ASP A 38 -20.73 -7.29 -46.58
C ASP A 38 -21.04 -6.16 -45.59
N ALA A 39 -22.32 -5.88 -45.29
CA ALA A 39 -22.70 -4.91 -44.26
C ALA A 39 -22.89 -5.56 -42.87
N ALA A 40 -23.18 -6.87 -42.80
CA ALA A 40 -23.33 -7.59 -41.53
C ALA A 40 -22.00 -8.00 -40.87
N VAL A 41 -20.88 -8.00 -41.62
CA VAL A 41 -19.53 -8.18 -41.06
C VAL A 41 -18.95 -6.85 -40.51
N GLY A 42 -19.47 -5.70 -40.97
CA GLY A 42 -19.00 -4.38 -40.56
C GLY A 42 -19.57 -3.83 -39.24
N LEU A 43 -20.74 -4.30 -38.79
CA LEU A 43 -21.42 -3.75 -37.59
C LEU A 43 -21.52 -4.73 -36.40
N ALA A 44 -21.11 -5.99 -36.55
CA ALA A 44 -21.02 -6.95 -35.44
C ALA A 44 -19.65 -6.97 -34.73
N ALA A 45 -18.71 -6.10 -35.13
CA ALA A 45 -17.39 -5.97 -34.51
C ALA A 45 -17.33 -4.96 -33.33
N GLN A 46 -18.45 -4.33 -32.95
CA GLN A 46 -18.54 -3.36 -31.85
C GLN A 46 -19.41 -3.81 -30.67
N SER A 47 -19.53 -5.12 -30.43
CA SER A 47 -20.19 -5.65 -29.23
C SER A 47 -19.17 -6.38 -28.36
N GLY A 48 -18.75 -5.71 -27.28
CA GLY A 48 -17.75 -6.13 -26.30
C GLY A 48 -18.12 -7.37 -25.48
N LYS A 49 -18.15 -8.55 -26.11
CA LYS A 49 -18.25 -9.85 -25.43
C LYS A 49 -17.05 -10.80 -25.64
N LYS A 50 -16.11 -10.49 -26.54
CA LYS A 50 -14.87 -11.30 -26.72
C LYS A 50 -13.71 -10.90 -25.79
N GLU A 51 -13.66 -9.68 -25.27
CA GLU A 51 -12.60 -9.25 -24.33
C GLU A 51 -12.82 -9.75 -22.90
N SER A 52 -14.08 -9.95 -22.48
CA SER A 52 -14.42 -10.55 -21.18
C SER A 52 -13.99 -12.02 -21.11
N GLN A 53 -14.11 -12.78 -22.21
CA GLN A 53 -13.61 -14.15 -22.26
C GLN A 53 -12.08 -14.23 -22.31
N ALA A 54 -11.37 -13.22 -22.84
CA ALA A 54 -9.91 -13.17 -22.78
C ALA A 54 -9.38 -12.84 -21.37
N ALA A 55 -10.10 -12.00 -20.60
CA ALA A 55 -9.81 -11.71 -19.21
C ALA A 55 -10.10 -12.92 -18.28
N LEU A 56 -11.19 -13.66 -18.54
CA LEU A 56 -11.51 -14.92 -17.84
C LEU A 56 -10.66 -16.12 -18.30
N ALA A 57 -10.13 -16.11 -19.53
CA ALA A 57 -9.19 -17.11 -20.02
C ALA A 57 -7.79 -16.95 -19.40
N TYR A 58 -7.38 -15.73 -19.01
CA TYR A 58 -6.12 -15.51 -18.29
C TYR A 58 -6.16 -15.96 -16.81
N ALA A 59 -7.35 -16.20 -16.26
CA ALA A 59 -7.55 -16.81 -14.95
C ALA A 59 -7.69 -18.36 -15.03
N LYS A 60 -7.78 -18.93 -16.23
CA LYS A 60 -7.98 -20.38 -16.44
C LYS A 60 -6.65 -21.07 -16.79
N LYS A 61 -5.96 -21.49 -15.72
CA LYS A 61 -4.95 -22.56 -15.66
C LYS A 61 -3.67 -22.38 -16.49
N ASP A 62 -2.61 -22.01 -15.76
CA ASP A 62 -1.28 -22.62 -15.93
C ASP A 62 -1.41 -24.15 -15.71
N HIS A 63 -1.86 -24.86 -16.75
CA HIS A 63 -2.05 -26.31 -16.71
C HIS A 63 -0.74 -27.11 -16.69
N ALA A 64 0.43 -26.44 -16.70
CA ALA A 64 1.74 -27.08 -16.61
C ALA A 64 2.30 -27.19 -15.17
N SER A 65 1.57 -26.77 -14.13
CA SER A 65 2.03 -26.88 -12.72
C SER A 65 1.28 -27.92 -11.88
N ALA A 66 0.33 -28.66 -12.46
CA ALA A 66 -0.67 -29.41 -11.72
C ALA A 66 -0.20 -30.70 -11.00
N ASN A 67 1.06 -31.13 -11.14
CA ASN A 67 1.51 -32.43 -10.59
C ASN A 67 2.76 -32.38 -9.70
N LYS A 68 3.09 -31.23 -9.09
CA LYS A 68 4.06 -31.24 -7.98
C LYS A 68 3.31 -31.37 -6.66
N PRO A 69 3.63 -32.37 -5.80
CA PRO A 69 2.99 -32.49 -4.50
C PRO A 69 3.19 -31.18 -3.73
N LYS A 70 2.09 -30.54 -3.31
CA LYS A 70 2.16 -29.32 -2.49
C LYS A 70 2.97 -29.66 -1.24
N ARG A 71 4.16 -29.07 -1.14
CA ARG A 71 5.07 -29.28 -0.01
C ARG A 71 4.32 -28.96 1.28
N LYS A 72 4.18 -29.94 2.17
CA LYS A 72 3.49 -29.77 3.45
C LYS A 72 4.42 -29.02 4.40
N VAL A 73 4.31 -27.70 4.42
CA VAL A 73 5.05 -26.85 5.36
C VAL A 73 4.48 -27.01 6.77
N SER A 74 5.36 -27.04 7.78
CA SER A 74 4.97 -27.17 9.18
C SER A 74 4.01 -26.06 9.60
N LYS A 75 2.94 -26.42 10.34
CA LYS A 75 1.98 -25.46 10.92
C LYS A 75 2.68 -24.42 11.81
N TRP A 76 3.77 -24.80 12.48
CA TRP A 76 4.55 -23.89 13.30
C TRP A 76 5.26 -22.81 12.48
N ILE A 77 5.84 -23.17 11.32
CA ILE A 77 6.47 -22.21 10.41
C ILE A 77 5.44 -21.20 9.90
N ARG A 78 4.26 -21.70 9.51
CA ARG A 78 3.13 -20.84 9.10
C ARG A 78 2.71 -19.89 10.21
N PHE A 79 2.61 -20.38 11.45
CA PHE A 79 2.31 -19.54 12.60
C PHE A 79 3.38 -18.48 12.84
N GLN A 80 4.67 -18.83 12.75
CA GLN A 80 5.77 -17.85 12.91
C GLN A 80 5.78 -16.77 11.82
N LEU A 81 5.44 -17.12 10.58
CA LEU A 81 5.32 -16.18 9.47
C LEU A 81 4.07 -15.30 9.61
N TRP A 82 2.96 -15.87 10.07
CA TRP A 82 1.73 -15.13 10.37
C TRP A 82 1.91 -14.19 11.57
N PHE A 83 2.59 -14.64 12.63
CA PHE A 83 2.93 -13.86 13.82
C PHE A 83 4.22 -13.05 13.61
N ASN A 84 4.22 -12.28 12.54
CA ASN A 84 5.32 -11.40 12.17
C ASN A 84 5.40 -10.17 13.10
N THR A 85 6.42 -9.34 12.87
CA THR A 85 6.70 -8.15 13.67
C THR A 85 5.55 -7.13 13.64
N TYR A 86 4.74 -7.10 12.59
CA TYR A 86 3.56 -6.24 12.54
C TYR A 86 2.58 -6.61 13.65
N ARG A 87 2.26 -7.91 13.79
CA ARG A 87 1.33 -8.38 14.83
C ARG A 87 1.91 -8.22 16.22
N LYS A 88 3.22 -8.42 16.37
CA LYS A 88 3.92 -8.17 17.64
C LYS A 88 3.80 -6.71 18.08
N PHE A 89 4.07 -5.77 17.18
CA PHE A 89 3.90 -4.34 17.47
C PHE A 89 2.44 -3.98 17.73
N PHE A 90 1.51 -4.51 16.96
CA PHE A 90 0.08 -4.27 17.17
C PHE A 90 -0.36 -4.71 18.57
N ILE A 91 -0.06 -5.95 18.97
CA ILE A 91 -0.40 -6.48 20.29
C ILE A 91 0.29 -5.67 21.38
N PHE A 92 1.58 -5.37 21.23
CA PHE A 92 2.31 -4.58 22.20
C PHE A 92 1.65 -3.22 22.47
N VAL A 93 1.30 -2.48 21.42
CA VAL A 93 0.64 -1.16 21.54
C VAL A 93 -0.76 -1.28 22.14
N ILE A 94 -1.54 -2.26 21.70
CA ILE A 94 -2.91 -2.49 22.21
C ILE A 94 -2.88 -2.91 23.68
N SER A 95 -1.96 -3.79 24.08
CA SER A 95 -1.81 -4.22 25.46
C SER A 95 -1.41 -3.07 26.37
N LEU A 96 -0.44 -2.24 25.96
CA LEU A 96 -0.05 -1.05 26.73
C LEU A 96 -1.22 -0.07 26.93
N ASN A 97 -1.95 0.24 25.85
CA ASN A 97 -3.12 1.12 25.94
C ASN A 97 -4.27 0.48 26.72
N GLY A 98 -4.49 -0.82 26.58
CA GLY A 98 -5.53 -1.56 27.30
C GLY A 98 -5.29 -1.57 28.80
N VAL A 99 -4.05 -1.76 29.25
CA VAL A 99 -3.68 -1.63 30.67
C VAL A 99 -3.90 -0.20 31.14
N GLY A 100 -3.46 0.81 30.38
CA GLY A 100 -3.69 2.21 30.73
C GLY A 100 -5.17 2.57 30.86
N LEU A 101 -5.99 2.08 29.94
CA LEU A 101 -7.44 2.29 29.92
C LEU A 101 -8.13 1.60 31.10
N LEU A 102 -7.73 0.37 31.43
CA LEU A 102 -8.24 -0.37 32.59
C LEU A 102 -7.92 0.36 33.90
N LEU A 103 -6.69 0.84 34.05
CA LEU A 103 -6.29 1.59 35.25
C LEU A 103 -7.03 2.94 35.35
N ALA A 104 -7.32 3.59 34.22
CA ALA A 104 -8.09 4.82 34.18
C ALA A 104 -9.58 4.60 34.47
N SER A 105 -10.16 3.50 33.97
CA SER A 105 -11.58 3.16 34.21
C SER A 105 -11.83 2.79 35.67
N LEU A 106 -10.90 2.05 36.29
CA LEU A 106 -10.89 1.72 37.72
C LEU A 106 -10.52 2.90 38.63
N ASN A 107 -10.23 4.07 38.06
CA ASN A 107 -9.83 5.28 38.77
C ASN A 107 -8.54 5.12 39.61
N ILE A 108 -7.70 4.14 39.28
CA ILE A 108 -6.38 3.92 39.90
C ILE A 108 -5.37 4.89 39.29
N TRP A 109 -5.43 5.09 37.97
CA TRP A 109 -4.61 6.07 37.26
C TRP A 109 -5.45 7.28 36.86
N THR A 110 -5.38 8.34 37.66
CA THR A 110 -6.25 9.53 37.52
C THR A 110 -5.84 10.46 36.39
N TYR A 111 -4.56 10.47 36.00
CA TYR A 111 -4.06 11.36 34.96
C TYR A 111 -4.70 11.10 33.58
N PRO A 112 -4.72 9.87 33.02
CA PRO A 112 -5.39 9.59 31.75
C PRO A 112 -6.90 9.81 31.81
N ARG A 113 -7.52 9.62 32.98
CA ARG A 113 -8.95 9.91 33.16
C ARG A 113 -9.22 11.41 33.03
N ARG A 114 -8.40 12.25 33.67
CA ARG A 114 -8.50 13.72 33.59
C ARG A 114 -8.11 14.27 32.22
N TYR A 115 -7.06 13.72 31.62
CA TYR A 115 -6.52 14.15 30.33
C TYR A 115 -6.78 13.10 29.25
N THR A 116 -8.01 12.60 29.17
CA THR A 116 -8.38 11.53 28.22
C THR A 116 -8.10 11.97 26.77
N GLY A 117 -8.29 13.26 26.47
CA GLY A 117 -7.98 13.85 25.17
C GLY A 117 -6.54 13.67 24.72
N ALA A 118 -5.60 13.87 25.63
CA ALA A 118 -4.18 13.71 25.36
C ALA A 118 -3.84 12.27 24.94
N PHE A 119 -4.49 11.26 25.54
CA PHE A 119 -4.30 9.86 25.19
C PHE A 119 -4.95 9.48 23.85
N VAL A 120 -6.10 10.07 23.52
CA VAL A 120 -6.72 9.94 22.20
C VAL A 120 -5.77 10.51 21.13
N LEU A 121 -5.43 11.79 21.26
CA LEU A 121 -4.69 12.53 20.24
C LEU A 121 -3.23 12.12 20.16
N GLY A 122 -2.60 11.73 21.28
CA GLY A 122 -1.26 11.18 21.28
C GLY A 122 -1.17 9.87 20.48
N ASN A 123 -2.15 8.98 20.65
CA ASN A 123 -2.24 7.76 19.84
C ASN A 123 -2.46 8.08 18.35
N LEU A 124 -3.41 8.97 18.02
CA LEU A 124 -3.69 9.34 16.63
C LEU A 124 -2.49 10.05 15.96
N LEU A 125 -1.81 10.94 16.69
CA LEU A 125 -0.57 11.59 16.24
C LEU A 125 0.50 10.57 15.92
N PHE A 126 0.75 9.62 16.82
CA PHE A 126 1.77 8.59 16.61
C PHE A 126 1.39 7.65 15.45
N ALA A 127 0.09 7.33 15.31
CA ALA A 127 -0.41 6.58 14.17
C ALA A 127 -0.10 7.31 12.85
N ILE A 128 -0.37 8.62 12.76
CA ILE A 128 -0.07 9.43 11.57
C ILE A 128 1.45 9.49 11.32
N LEU A 129 2.25 9.70 12.37
CA LEU A 129 3.72 9.75 12.28
C LEU A 129 4.29 8.48 11.64
N MET A 130 3.82 7.29 12.04
CA MET A 130 4.28 6.01 11.49
C MET A 130 3.98 5.82 9.99
N ARG A 131 3.06 6.61 9.42
CA ARG A 131 2.73 6.61 7.98
C ARG A 131 3.25 7.84 7.23
N ASN A 132 3.93 8.76 7.93
CA ASN A 132 4.49 9.96 7.32
C ASN A 132 5.76 9.63 6.52
N GLU A 133 5.82 10.11 5.27
CA GLU A 133 6.91 9.82 4.33
C GLU A 133 8.24 10.44 4.76
N LEU A 134 8.22 11.64 5.35
CA LEU A 134 9.42 12.32 5.84
C LEU A 134 9.99 11.59 7.04
N PHE A 135 9.15 11.30 8.03
CA PHE A 135 9.55 10.54 9.20
C PHE A 135 10.12 9.17 8.81
N GLY A 136 9.40 8.41 7.97
CA GLY A 136 9.89 7.12 7.48
C GLY A 136 11.24 7.24 6.77
N ARG A 137 11.41 8.26 5.92
CA ARG A 137 12.68 8.48 5.21
C ARG A 137 13.84 8.79 6.15
N LEU A 138 13.61 9.66 7.15
CA LEU A 138 14.61 9.98 8.16
C LEU A 138 14.97 8.75 9.01
N LEU A 139 13.96 7.99 9.44
CA LEU A 139 14.13 6.80 10.25
C LEU A 139 14.98 5.73 9.52
N TYR A 140 14.64 5.42 8.27
CA TYR A 140 15.42 4.50 7.43
C TYR A 140 16.86 5.00 7.23
N MET A 141 17.03 6.31 6.99
CA MET A 141 18.36 6.90 6.83
C MET A 141 19.21 6.79 8.10
N ILE A 142 18.64 7.09 9.28
CA ILE A 142 19.33 6.99 10.57
C ILE A 142 19.74 5.54 10.82
N VAL A 143 18.81 4.60 10.72
CA VAL A 143 19.07 3.17 10.95
C VAL A 143 20.17 2.66 10.02
N ASN A 144 20.08 2.97 8.74
CA ASN A 144 21.08 2.52 7.77
C ASN A 144 22.44 3.18 7.97
N LYS A 145 22.50 4.45 8.35
CA LYS A 145 23.76 5.14 8.58
C LYS A 145 24.45 4.69 9.86
N CYS A 146 23.68 4.50 10.94
CA CYS A 146 24.24 4.16 12.25
C CYS A 146 24.61 2.69 12.37
N PHE A 147 23.90 1.77 11.70
CA PHE A 147 24.03 0.33 11.99
C PHE A 147 24.50 -0.54 10.82
N ALA A 148 24.87 0.06 9.68
CA ALA A 148 25.29 -0.71 8.51
C ALA A 148 26.56 -1.54 8.73
N LYS A 149 26.50 -2.82 8.35
CA LYS A 149 27.63 -3.77 8.20
C LYS A 149 28.41 -4.16 9.46
N TRP A 150 28.48 -3.31 10.50
CA TRP A 150 29.28 -3.57 11.70
C TRP A 150 28.49 -4.24 12.83
N THR A 151 27.17 -4.01 12.90
CA THR A 151 26.33 -4.60 13.96
C THR A 151 26.06 -6.10 13.72
N PRO A 152 25.78 -6.89 14.78
CA PRO A 152 25.45 -8.30 14.65
C PRO A 152 24.28 -8.55 13.69
N LEU A 153 24.31 -9.67 12.95
CA LEU A 153 23.30 -9.95 11.92
C LEU A 153 21.87 -9.98 12.46
N TRP A 154 21.65 -10.57 13.65
CA TRP A 154 20.32 -10.62 14.27
C TRP A 154 19.75 -9.22 14.52
N PHE A 155 20.59 -8.25 14.87
CA PHE A 155 20.19 -6.87 15.12
C PHE A 155 19.80 -6.19 13.80
N ARG A 156 20.60 -6.36 12.74
CA ARG A 156 20.30 -5.82 11.39
C ARG A 156 19.00 -6.40 10.83
N LEU A 157 18.79 -7.71 10.98
CA LEU A 157 17.52 -8.37 10.63
C LEU A 157 16.36 -7.81 11.45
N GLY A 158 16.57 -7.56 12.75
CA GLY A 158 15.61 -6.89 13.63
C GLY A 158 15.23 -5.49 13.13
N CYS A 159 16.22 -4.67 12.76
CA CYS A 159 16.02 -3.34 12.20
C CYS A 159 15.19 -3.39 10.91
N THR A 160 15.57 -4.23 9.93
CA THR A 160 14.79 -4.39 8.69
C THR A 160 13.37 -4.84 8.98
N SER A 161 13.20 -5.81 9.89
CA SER A 161 11.88 -6.30 10.29
C SER A 161 11.04 -5.19 10.93
N ALA A 162 11.59 -4.41 11.85
CA ALA A 162 10.88 -3.31 12.50
C ALA A 162 10.46 -2.24 11.48
N LEU A 163 11.38 -1.81 10.61
CA LEU A 163 11.15 -0.79 9.59
C LEU A 163 10.10 -1.20 8.54
N GLN A 164 10.09 -2.48 8.16
CA GLN A 164 9.09 -3.01 7.24
C GLN A 164 7.69 -3.06 7.89
N HIS A 165 7.62 -3.36 9.19
CA HIS A 165 6.37 -3.64 9.89
C HIS A 165 5.87 -2.48 10.77
N LEU A 166 6.33 -1.23 10.54
CA LEU A 166 5.83 -0.03 11.22
C LEU A 166 4.31 0.15 11.13
N GLY A 167 3.67 -0.45 10.12
CA GLY A 167 2.22 -0.50 10.00
C GLY A 167 1.52 -1.11 11.23
N GLY A 168 2.16 -2.03 11.96
CA GLY A 168 1.59 -2.64 13.16
C GLY A 168 1.44 -1.64 14.30
N ILE A 169 2.42 -0.75 14.45
CA ILE A 169 2.38 0.37 15.40
C ILE A 169 1.28 1.35 14.98
N HIS A 170 1.24 1.73 13.71
CA HIS A 170 0.20 2.61 13.17
C HIS A 170 -1.21 2.09 13.49
N SER A 171 -1.49 0.83 13.14
CA SER A 171 -2.81 0.24 13.38
C SER A 171 -3.10 0.07 14.88
N GLY A 172 -2.11 -0.32 15.69
CA GLY A 172 -2.28 -0.44 17.14
C GLY A 172 -2.64 0.90 17.78
N CYS A 173 -1.96 1.98 17.38
CA CYS A 173 -2.24 3.33 17.86
C CYS A 173 -3.58 3.86 17.34
N ALA A 174 -3.92 3.64 16.06
CA ALA A 174 -5.21 4.07 15.51
C ALA A 174 -6.39 3.41 16.23
N THR A 175 -6.34 2.09 16.42
CA THR A 175 -7.36 1.35 17.18
C THR A 175 -7.38 1.77 18.65
N SER A 176 -6.22 1.94 19.29
CA SER A 176 -6.16 2.39 20.69
C SER A 176 -6.74 3.80 20.87
N GLY A 177 -6.38 4.73 19.99
CA GLY A 177 -6.90 6.10 20.01
C GLY A 177 -8.41 6.14 19.84
N PHE A 178 -8.98 5.25 19.02
CA PHE A 178 -10.41 5.09 18.89
C PHE A 178 -11.09 4.55 20.16
N VAL A 179 -10.51 3.54 20.81
CA VAL A 179 -11.04 3.02 22.08
C VAL A 179 -10.97 4.08 23.18
N TRP A 180 -9.89 4.84 23.26
CA TRP A 180 -9.78 6.00 24.15
C TRP A 180 -10.81 7.08 23.82
N LEU A 181 -11.15 7.28 22.55
CA LEU A 181 -12.16 8.25 22.14
C LEU A 181 -13.56 7.79 22.58
N ILE A 182 -13.87 6.49 22.46
CA ILE A 182 -15.09 5.92 23.04
C ILE A 182 -15.15 6.21 24.53
N PHE A 183 -14.06 5.92 25.27
CA PHE A 183 -14.00 6.19 26.70
C PHE A 183 -14.19 7.68 27.05
N ARG A 184 -13.55 8.60 26.31
CA ARG A 184 -13.73 10.05 26.48
C ARG A 184 -15.19 10.44 26.30
N VAL A 185 -15.81 9.98 25.22
CA VAL A 185 -17.21 10.29 24.92
C VAL A 185 -18.12 9.71 26.00
N THR A 186 -17.88 8.48 26.46
CA THR A 186 -18.63 7.88 27.58
C THR A 186 -18.55 8.73 28.85
N LEU A 187 -17.39 9.25 29.22
CA LEU A 187 -17.26 10.16 30.38
C LEU A 187 -18.09 11.44 30.19
N ILE A 188 -18.01 12.08 29.02
CA ILE A 188 -18.80 13.28 28.70
C ILE A 188 -20.31 13.00 28.79
N PHE A 189 -20.76 11.80 28.39
CA PHE A 189 -22.17 11.39 28.50
C PHE A 189 -22.59 11.08 29.95
N ILE A 190 -21.71 10.50 30.76
CA ILE A 190 -21.98 10.31 32.20
C ILE A 190 -22.17 11.68 32.86
N ASP A 191 -21.30 12.63 32.54
CA ASP A 191 -21.29 14.01 33.06
C ASP A 191 -22.08 14.98 32.15
N HIS A 192 -23.10 14.49 31.42
CA HIS A 192 -23.82 15.28 30.41
C HIS A 192 -24.52 16.52 30.97
N LYS A 193 -24.85 16.54 32.27
CA LYS A 193 -25.50 17.68 32.91
C LYS A 193 -24.59 18.90 33.01
N ASP A 194 -23.28 18.65 33.06
CA ASP A 194 -22.26 19.67 33.25
C ASP A 194 -21.59 20.04 31.91
N ASN A 195 -21.90 19.31 30.83
CA ASN A 195 -21.35 19.52 29.51
C ASN A 195 -22.36 20.17 28.57
N HIS A 196 -21.89 21.09 27.73
CA HIS A 196 -22.72 21.70 26.70
C HIS A 196 -23.06 20.72 25.55
N ASP A 197 -24.29 20.76 25.03
CA ASP A 197 -24.78 19.87 23.95
C ASP A 197 -23.86 19.84 22.72
N ALA A 198 -23.26 20.98 22.40
CA ALA A 198 -22.28 21.09 21.29
C ALA A 198 -21.08 20.14 21.47
N VAL A 199 -20.57 19.96 22.70
CA VAL A 199 -19.46 19.04 22.98
C VAL A 199 -19.90 17.58 22.82
N LEU A 200 -21.12 17.25 23.27
CA LEU A 200 -21.72 15.93 23.12
C LEU A 200 -21.91 15.57 21.64
N ILE A 201 -22.56 16.44 20.85
CA ILE A 201 -22.81 16.24 19.42
C ILE A 201 -21.49 16.07 18.66
N MET A 202 -20.52 16.95 18.90
CA MET A 202 -19.20 16.86 18.24
C MET A 202 -18.43 15.62 18.66
N GLY A 203 -18.56 15.16 19.91
CA GLY A 203 -18.01 13.90 20.37
C GLY A 203 -18.56 12.71 19.58
N VAL A 204 -19.87 12.64 19.37
CA VAL A 204 -20.52 11.59 18.58
C VAL A 204 -20.09 11.64 17.12
N ILE A 205 -20.12 12.81 16.49
CA ILE A 205 -19.70 12.99 15.08
C ILE A 205 -18.26 12.54 14.88
N THR A 206 -17.35 12.96 15.78
CA THR A 206 -15.93 12.60 15.71
C THR A 206 -15.76 11.09 15.87
N ASN A 207 -16.48 10.47 16.81
CA ASN A 207 -16.42 9.03 17.04
C ASN A 207 -16.92 8.24 15.81
N LEU A 208 -18.03 8.66 15.19
CA LEU A 208 -18.53 8.07 13.95
C LEU A 208 -17.55 8.22 12.79
N ALA A 209 -16.97 9.41 12.60
CA ALA A 209 -15.99 9.66 11.54
C ALA A 209 -14.75 8.75 11.70
N VAL A 210 -14.19 8.66 12.91
CA VAL A 210 -13.05 7.79 13.20
C VAL A 210 -13.42 6.31 13.04
N SER A 211 -14.63 5.90 13.47
CA SER A 211 -15.15 4.54 13.28
C SER A 211 -15.16 4.13 11.81
N ILE A 212 -15.76 4.96 10.95
CA ILE A 212 -15.86 4.66 9.52
C ILE A 212 -14.45 4.61 8.89
N SER A 213 -13.55 5.51 9.30
CA SER A 213 -12.16 5.50 8.84
C SER A 213 -11.45 4.19 9.18
N ILE A 214 -11.60 3.68 10.41
CA ILE A 214 -10.99 2.41 10.85
C ILE A 214 -11.63 1.21 10.17
N LEU A 215 -12.97 1.18 10.04
CA LEU A 215 -13.69 0.11 9.37
C LEU A 215 -13.32 0.02 7.89
N SER A 216 -13.15 1.16 7.21
CA SER A 216 -12.67 1.19 5.82
C SER A 216 -11.26 0.63 5.65
N ALA A 217 -10.43 0.76 6.70
CA ALA A 217 -9.06 0.26 6.74
C ALA A 217 -8.97 -1.21 7.17
N PHE A 218 -10.09 -1.89 7.42
CA PHE A 218 -10.11 -3.29 7.78
C PHE A 218 -9.52 -4.16 6.65
N PRO A 219 -8.64 -5.16 6.93
CA PRO A 219 -7.89 -5.87 5.90
C PRO A 219 -8.75 -6.47 4.79
N TRP A 220 -9.95 -6.94 5.13
CA TRP A 220 -10.86 -7.49 4.12
C TRP A 220 -11.34 -6.42 3.12
N VAL A 221 -11.82 -5.26 3.60
CA VAL A 221 -12.27 -4.15 2.75
C VAL A 221 -11.11 -3.59 1.94
N ARG A 222 -9.97 -3.35 2.60
CA ARG A 222 -8.79 -2.75 1.97
C ARG A 222 -8.18 -3.59 0.86
N ASN A 223 -8.17 -4.92 1.01
CA ASN A 223 -7.60 -5.82 -0.01
C ASN A 223 -8.55 -6.08 -1.18
N THR A 224 -9.86 -6.10 -0.94
CA THR A 224 -10.87 -6.37 -1.97
C THR A 224 -11.27 -5.11 -2.73
N HIS A 225 -11.31 -3.97 -2.04
CA HIS A 225 -11.82 -2.70 -2.57
C HIS A 225 -10.86 -1.54 -2.27
N HIS A 226 -9.63 -1.66 -2.76
CA HIS A 226 -8.54 -0.71 -2.49
C HIS A 226 -8.91 0.75 -2.80
N ASN A 227 -9.61 1.00 -3.90
CA ASN A 227 -10.01 2.36 -4.30
C ASN A 227 -11.07 2.96 -3.34
N MET A 228 -12.03 2.15 -2.88
CA MET A 228 -13.00 2.59 -1.86
C MET A 228 -12.32 2.90 -0.53
N PHE A 229 -11.41 2.03 -0.09
CA PHE A 229 -10.57 2.27 1.09
C PHE A 229 -9.82 3.61 0.97
N GLU A 230 -9.11 3.84 -0.14
CA GLU A 230 -8.30 5.05 -0.32
C GLU A 230 -9.16 6.32 -0.28
N ARG A 231 -10.32 6.29 -0.94
CA ARG A 231 -11.25 7.42 -0.98
C ARG A 231 -11.84 7.72 0.40
N HIS A 232 -12.42 6.73 1.07
CA HIS A 232 -13.06 6.92 2.36
C HIS A 232 -12.04 7.30 3.44
N HIS A 233 -10.91 6.59 3.53
CA HIS A 233 -9.89 6.86 4.53
C HIS A 233 -9.28 8.28 4.36
N ARG A 234 -9.10 8.76 3.12
CA ARG A 234 -8.61 10.13 2.86
C ARG A 234 -9.65 11.19 3.15
N PHE A 235 -10.86 11.05 2.62
CA PHE A 235 -11.92 12.06 2.77
C PHE A 235 -12.39 12.17 4.22
N ILE A 236 -12.66 11.03 4.85
CA ILE A 236 -13.07 10.97 6.26
C ILE A 236 -11.91 11.33 7.17
N GLY A 237 -10.66 11.12 6.76
CA GLY A 237 -9.48 11.63 7.46
C GLY A 237 -9.47 13.16 7.57
N TRP A 238 -9.83 13.89 6.49
CA TRP A 238 -9.93 15.36 6.53
C TRP A 238 -11.09 15.85 7.38
N ILE A 239 -12.27 15.23 7.24
CA ILE A 239 -13.42 15.53 8.08
C ILE A 239 -13.08 15.24 9.54
N GLY A 240 -12.49 14.09 9.84
CA GLY A 240 -12.06 13.70 11.18
C GLY A 240 -11.05 14.67 11.78
N LEU A 241 -10.10 15.19 10.99
CA LEU A 241 -9.16 16.22 11.46
C LEU A 241 -9.89 17.53 11.80
N LEU A 242 -10.80 17.98 10.94
CA LEU A 242 -11.59 19.19 11.19
C LEU A 242 -12.48 19.02 12.43
N SER A 243 -13.20 17.89 12.53
CA SER A 243 -14.03 17.57 13.69
C SER A 243 -13.20 17.47 14.97
N THR A 244 -11.98 16.92 14.90
CA THR A 244 -11.04 16.89 16.02
C THR A 244 -10.65 18.28 16.47
N TRP A 245 -10.33 19.19 15.55
CA TRP A 245 -10.02 20.59 15.90
C TRP A 245 -11.20 21.28 16.57
N VAL A 246 -12.40 21.14 16.01
CA VAL A 246 -13.62 21.70 16.62
C VAL A 246 -13.84 21.09 18.01
N PHE A 247 -13.68 19.78 18.16
CA PHE A 247 -13.87 19.10 19.44
C PHE A 247 -12.84 19.51 20.50
N VAL A 248 -11.57 19.71 20.12
CA VAL A 248 -10.51 20.21 21.03
C VAL A 248 -10.80 21.65 21.44
N VAL A 249 -11.10 22.53 20.48
CA VAL A 249 -11.37 23.94 20.78
C VAL A 249 -12.60 24.06 21.68
N LEU A 250 -13.70 23.35 21.37
CA LEU A 250 -14.91 23.39 22.20
C LEU A 250 -14.67 22.76 23.58
N GLY A 251 -14.02 21.59 23.64
CA GLY A 251 -13.76 20.90 24.91
C GLY A 251 -12.84 21.68 25.85
N ASP A 252 -11.82 22.36 25.31
CA ASP A 252 -10.82 23.05 26.13
C ASP A 252 -11.19 24.52 26.43
N SER A 253 -12.12 25.10 25.67
CA SER A 253 -12.63 26.46 25.92
C SER A 253 -13.85 26.49 26.84
N TYR A 254 -14.58 25.37 26.98
CA TYR A 254 -15.70 25.29 27.90
C TYR A 254 -15.22 25.02 29.33
N ASP A 255 -15.63 25.87 30.28
CA ASP A 255 -15.36 25.67 31.70
C ASP A 255 -16.53 24.95 32.37
N LEU A 256 -16.26 23.76 32.93
CA LEU A 256 -17.26 22.93 33.61
C LEU A 256 -17.65 23.51 34.98
N ASP A 257 -16.80 24.30 35.64
CA ASP A 257 -17.09 24.84 36.96
C ASP A 257 -17.94 26.11 36.86
N THR A 258 -17.67 26.95 35.86
CA THR A 258 -18.41 28.21 35.65
C THR A 258 -19.49 28.13 34.57
N HIS A 259 -19.63 26.97 33.90
CA HIS A 259 -20.58 26.71 32.82
C HIS A 259 -20.52 27.77 31.69
N SER A 260 -19.32 28.33 31.45
CA SER A 260 -19.12 29.45 30.54
C SER A 260 -17.99 29.19 29.56
N TRP A 261 -18.09 29.77 28.37
CA TRP A 261 -17.04 29.74 27.36
C TRP A 261 -15.93 30.74 27.72
N ASN A 262 -14.68 30.29 27.65
CA ASN A 262 -13.51 31.15 27.76
C ASN A 262 -12.96 31.49 26.35
N PRO A 263 -13.12 32.74 25.88
CA PRO A 263 -12.71 33.15 24.54
C PRO A 263 -11.22 33.46 24.41
N ASP A 264 -10.46 33.57 25.51
CA ASP A 264 -9.09 34.12 25.50
C ASP A 264 -8.08 33.21 24.79
N GLY A 265 -8.44 31.97 24.41
CA GLY A 265 -7.63 31.04 23.60
C GLY A 265 -6.34 30.53 24.27
N ILE A 266 -5.82 31.24 25.27
CA ILE A 266 -4.62 30.92 26.05
C ILE A 266 -4.79 29.57 26.77
N ARG A 267 -6.00 29.28 27.27
CA ARG A 267 -6.31 27.99 27.89
C ARG A 267 -6.11 26.83 26.91
N VAL A 268 -6.62 26.96 25.68
CA VAL A 268 -6.51 25.94 24.64
C VAL A 268 -5.06 25.69 24.24
N ILE A 269 -4.27 26.75 24.02
CA ILE A 269 -2.85 26.63 23.62
C ILE A 269 -1.98 25.97 24.71
N ARG A 270 -2.36 26.13 25.99
CA ARG A 270 -1.66 25.48 27.11
C ARG A 270 -2.01 24.00 27.27
N GLN A 271 -3.07 23.51 26.63
CA GLN A 271 -3.44 22.09 26.69
C GLN A 271 -2.60 21.24 25.74
N GLN A 272 -2.41 19.97 26.12
CA GLN A 272 -1.70 18.98 25.29
C GLN A 272 -2.47 18.67 24.00
N ASP A 273 -3.79 18.68 24.08
CA ASP A 273 -4.70 18.39 22.96
C ASP A 273 -4.41 19.28 21.75
N PHE A 274 -4.20 20.59 21.99
CA PHE A 274 -3.84 21.56 20.95
C PHE A 274 -2.56 21.17 20.21
N TRP A 275 -1.49 20.84 20.94
CA TRP A 275 -0.19 20.52 20.34
C TRP A 275 -0.21 19.18 19.59
N PHE A 276 -0.99 18.21 20.06
CA PHE A 276 -1.18 16.96 19.33
C PHE A 276 -2.00 17.16 18.06
N ALA A 277 -3.10 17.92 18.10
CA ALA A 277 -3.87 18.28 16.92
C ALA A 277 -3.03 19.09 15.91
N PHE A 278 -2.24 20.05 16.38
CA PHE A 278 -1.29 20.81 15.56
C PHE A 278 -0.25 19.90 14.88
N GLY A 279 0.38 19.00 15.64
CA GLY A 279 1.33 18.04 15.10
C GLY A 279 0.70 17.13 14.04
N MET A 280 -0.53 16.67 14.26
CA MET A 280 -1.29 15.88 13.28
C MET A 280 -1.50 16.67 11.99
N THR A 281 -1.94 17.92 12.08
CA THR A 281 -2.14 18.80 10.93
C THR A 281 -0.85 19.01 10.15
N VAL A 282 0.27 19.30 10.82
CA VAL A 282 1.57 19.46 10.16
C VAL A 282 1.97 18.17 9.42
N PHE A 283 1.88 17.01 10.06
CA PHE A 283 2.25 15.74 9.42
C PHE A 283 1.34 15.33 8.27
N ILE A 284 0.06 15.70 8.31
CA ILE A 284 -0.89 15.47 7.20
C ILE A 284 -0.59 16.40 6.04
N LEU A 285 -0.18 17.66 6.29
CA LEU A 285 0.09 18.65 5.24
C LEU A 285 1.43 18.44 4.53
N ILE A 286 2.47 17.94 5.22
CA ILE A 286 3.82 17.77 4.66
C ILE A 286 3.83 17.09 3.28
N PRO A 287 3.18 15.94 3.05
CA PRO A 287 3.19 15.28 1.75
C PRO A 287 2.62 16.16 0.62
N TRP A 288 1.62 16.99 0.90
CA TRP A 288 0.95 17.85 -0.09
C TRP A 288 1.87 18.94 -0.62
N PHE A 289 2.75 19.50 0.23
CA PHE A 289 3.75 20.47 -0.22
C PHE A 289 4.74 19.89 -1.22
N THR A 290 4.86 18.55 -1.28
CA THR A 290 5.78 17.85 -2.19
C THR A 290 5.11 17.32 -3.46
N VAL A 291 3.79 17.46 -3.60
CA VAL A 291 3.06 17.04 -4.81
C VAL A 291 3.40 17.97 -5.97
N ARG A 292 3.86 17.42 -7.09
CA ARG A 292 4.17 18.16 -8.31
C ARG A 292 3.70 17.37 -9.53
N GLU A 293 3.23 18.09 -10.54
CA GLU A 293 3.09 17.56 -11.88
C GLU A 293 4.47 17.51 -12.54
N VAL A 294 4.81 16.38 -13.15
CA VAL A 294 6.12 16.14 -13.73
C VAL A 294 5.94 15.54 -15.10
N LYS A 295 6.73 16.03 -16.06
CA LYS A 295 6.80 15.46 -17.41
C LYS A 295 7.33 14.03 -17.34
N VAL A 296 6.67 13.13 -18.07
CA VAL A 296 7.06 11.73 -18.18
C VAL A 296 7.05 11.28 -19.63
N ASP A 297 7.93 10.33 -19.95
CA ASP A 297 7.86 9.60 -21.21
C ASP A 297 7.48 8.15 -20.91
N ILE A 298 6.48 7.63 -21.60
CA ILE A 298 5.98 6.27 -21.37
C ILE A 298 6.33 5.40 -22.56
N GLU A 299 7.16 4.39 -22.32
CA GLU A 299 7.45 3.32 -23.26
C GLU A 299 6.51 2.14 -22.99
N VAL A 300 5.83 1.65 -24.03
CA VAL A 300 4.92 0.51 -23.94
C VAL A 300 5.53 -0.66 -24.72
N PRO A 301 6.46 -1.43 -24.12
CA PRO A 301 7.11 -2.55 -24.81
C PRO A 301 6.16 -3.71 -25.11
N SER A 302 5.10 -3.86 -24.30
CA SER A 302 4.06 -4.86 -24.51
C SER A 302 2.72 -4.41 -23.91
N PRO A 303 1.58 -5.01 -24.30
CA PRO A 303 0.28 -4.70 -23.70
C PRO A 303 0.17 -5.00 -22.19
N LYS A 304 1.21 -5.62 -21.60
CA LYS A 304 1.23 -6.06 -20.20
C LYS A 304 1.94 -5.09 -19.27
N VAL A 305 2.76 -4.18 -19.80
CA VAL A 305 3.65 -3.33 -19.01
C VAL A 305 3.80 -1.96 -19.66
N ALA A 306 3.67 -0.89 -18.87
CA ALA A 306 4.14 0.45 -19.21
C ALA A 306 5.43 0.75 -18.43
N ILE A 307 6.43 1.30 -19.09
CA ILE A 307 7.66 1.80 -18.48
C ILE A 307 7.58 3.32 -18.45
N VAL A 308 7.44 3.88 -17.25
CA VAL A 308 7.34 5.33 -17.06
C VAL A 308 8.74 5.87 -16.78
N ARG A 309 9.25 6.72 -17.66
CA ARG A 309 10.55 7.39 -17.55
C ARG A 309 10.37 8.80 -17.02
N PHE A 310 11.19 9.16 -16.04
CA PHE A 310 11.27 10.48 -15.43
C PHE A 310 12.69 11.04 -15.57
N GLU A 311 12.80 12.36 -15.75
CA GLU A 311 14.08 13.07 -16.00
C GLU A 311 14.84 13.41 -14.70
N ARG A 312 15.13 12.40 -13.88
CA ARG A 312 15.91 12.57 -12.64
C ARG A 312 16.53 11.27 -12.15
N GLY A 313 17.72 11.32 -11.57
CA GLY A 313 18.33 10.19 -10.84
C GLY A 313 17.76 10.01 -9.44
N MET A 314 17.66 8.77 -8.97
CA MET A 314 17.05 8.44 -7.68
C MET A 314 17.89 7.46 -6.88
N GLN A 315 17.87 7.58 -5.56
CA GLN A 315 18.53 6.62 -4.66
C GLN A 315 17.78 5.28 -4.65
N GLN A 316 18.54 4.18 -4.54
CA GLN A 316 18.00 2.83 -4.37
C GLN A 316 17.06 2.69 -3.18
N GLY A 317 16.12 1.76 -3.29
CA GLY A 317 15.19 1.40 -2.23
C GLY A 317 14.09 2.42 -1.94
N LEU A 318 13.98 3.46 -2.76
CA LEU A 318 12.88 4.41 -2.74
C LEU A 318 11.71 3.92 -3.61
N ILE A 319 10.50 4.32 -3.24
CA ILE A 319 9.25 3.99 -3.91
C ILE A 319 8.56 5.29 -4.32
N ALA A 320 8.04 5.34 -5.54
CA ALA A 320 7.30 6.49 -6.06
C ALA A 320 5.79 6.25 -5.93
N ARG A 321 5.05 7.32 -5.60
CA ARG A 321 3.61 7.38 -5.77
C ARG A 321 3.29 8.22 -7.00
N ILE A 322 2.52 7.69 -7.93
CA ILE A 322 2.09 8.39 -9.14
C ILE A 322 0.57 8.40 -9.24
N SER A 323 0.02 9.48 -9.81
CA SER A 323 -1.39 9.64 -10.11
C SER A 323 -1.56 10.39 -11.43
N ARG A 324 -2.71 10.21 -12.09
CA ARG A 324 -3.12 11.06 -13.23
C ARG A 324 -3.80 12.36 -12.77
N SER A 325 -4.07 12.52 -11.46
CA SER A 325 -4.69 13.73 -10.91
C SER A 325 -3.99 14.20 -9.62
N THR A 326 -4.25 15.44 -9.22
CA THR A 326 -3.69 16.05 -8.01
C THR A 326 -4.17 15.39 -6.72
N ILE A 327 -5.47 15.09 -6.64
CA ILE A 327 -6.17 14.78 -5.38
C ILE A 327 -6.59 13.30 -5.29
N MET A 328 -6.78 12.61 -6.43
CA MET A 328 -7.29 11.23 -6.44
C MET A 328 -6.18 10.19 -6.27
N GLU A 329 -6.41 8.97 -6.76
CA GLU A 329 -5.71 7.74 -6.42
C GLU A 329 -4.20 7.81 -6.69
N TYR A 330 -3.38 7.50 -5.69
CA TYR A 330 -1.92 7.47 -5.79
C TYR A 330 -1.41 6.03 -5.69
N HIS A 331 -0.87 5.51 -6.79
CA HIS A 331 -0.37 4.14 -6.88
C HIS A 331 1.14 4.09 -6.65
N ALA A 332 1.60 3.11 -5.84
CA ALA A 332 3.00 2.96 -5.46
C ALA A 332 3.74 2.01 -6.40
N PHE A 333 4.90 2.44 -6.91
CA PHE A 333 5.77 1.64 -7.77
C PHE A 333 7.23 1.75 -7.33
N GLY A 334 7.96 0.63 -7.42
CA GLY A 334 9.41 0.61 -7.18
C GLY A 334 10.15 1.46 -8.21
N ILE A 335 11.17 2.17 -7.76
CA ILE A 335 12.00 3.03 -8.60
C ILE A 335 13.22 2.27 -9.09
N ILE A 336 13.47 2.32 -10.39
CA ILE A 336 14.69 1.85 -11.04
C ILE A 336 15.52 3.07 -11.41
N SER A 337 16.75 3.14 -10.93
CA SER A 337 17.70 4.19 -11.32
C SER A 337 19.11 3.66 -11.21
N GLU A 338 19.96 4.01 -12.18
CA GLU A 338 21.39 3.69 -12.19
C GLU A 338 22.13 4.34 -11.01
N GLY A 339 21.67 5.50 -10.54
CA GLY A 339 22.29 6.25 -9.46
C GLY A 339 21.56 7.54 -9.14
N THR A 340 21.98 8.22 -8.07
CA THR A 340 21.42 9.51 -7.64
C THR A 340 21.63 10.64 -8.66
N HIS A 341 22.68 10.52 -9.49
CA HIS A 341 23.04 11.48 -10.53
C HIS A 341 22.70 11.00 -11.95
N ALA A 342 21.97 9.89 -12.09
CA ALA A 342 21.53 9.42 -13.39
C ALA A 342 20.60 10.45 -14.06
N LYS A 343 20.60 10.49 -15.39
CA LYS A 343 19.68 11.37 -16.14
C LYS A 343 18.22 10.97 -15.96
N TYR A 344 17.96 9.68 -15.80
CA TYR A 344 16.62 9.12 -15.74
C TYR A 344 16.40 8.16 -14.57
N HIS A 345 15.14 8.03 -14.16
CA HIS A 345 14.64 6.90 -13.40
C HIS A 345 13.39 6.35 -14.06
N TYR A 346 13.12 5.07 -13.80
CA TYR A 346 12.08 4.30 -14.46
C TYR A 346 11.17 3.64 -13.44
N LEU A 347 9.88 3.54 -13.75
CA LEU A 347 8.91 2.73 -13.04
C LEU A 347 8.42 1.63 -13.99
N ILE A 348 8.33 0.40 -13.48
CA ILE A 348 7.69 -0.70 -14.20
C ILE A 348 6.25 -0.81 -13.70
N CYS A 349 5.31 -0.40 -14.53
CA CYS A 349 3.88 -0.44 -14.25
C CYS A 349 3.25 -1.64 -14.97
N GLY A 350 3.11 -2.77 -14.25
CA GLY A 350 2.41 -3.94 -14.78
C GLY A 350 0.89 -3.73 -14.78
N VAL A 351 0.22 -4.12 -15.86
CA VAL A 351 -1.23 -3.98 -16.01
C VAL A 351 -1.95 -4.95 -15.07
N GLN A 352 -2.56 -4.41 -14.01
CA GLN A 352 -3.32 -5.18 -13.02
C GLN A 352 -4.71 -4.58 -12.72
N GLY A 353 -4.90 -3.29 -12.96
CA GLY A 353 -6.18 -2.58 -12.79
C GLY A 353 -6.30 -1.38 -13.70
N ASP A 354 -7.41 -0.64 -13.56
CA ASP A 354 -7.82 0.42 -14.49
C ASP A 354 -6.77 1.52 -14.63
N PHE A 355 -6.17 1.97 -13.51
CA PHE A 355 -5.08 2.95 -13.52
C PHE A 355 -3.94 2.49 -14.44
N THR A 356 -3.39 1.29 -14.21
CA THR A 356 -2.26 0.76 -14.97
C THR A 356 -2.60 0.43 -16.41
N ARG A 357 -3.85 0.01 -16.68
CA ARG A 357 -4.35 -0.22 -18.04
C ARG A 357 -4.42 1.10 -18.81
N SER A 358 -4.86 2.18 -18.16
CA SER A 358 -4.92 3.50 -18.77
C SER A 358 -3.54 4.05 -19.16
N LEU A 359 -2.46 3.70 -18.43
CA LEU A 359 -1.09 4.07 -18.81
C LEU A 359 -0.62 3.43 -20.11
N VAL A 360 -1.18 2.26 -20.45
CA VAL A 360 -0.86 1.54 -21.70
C VAL A 360 -1.73 2.04 -22.84
N ASN A 361 -3.04 2.19 -22.60
CA ASN A 361 -4.01 2.55 -23.65
C ASN A 361 -3.95 4.03 -24.02
N GLU A 362 -3.71 4.91 -23.05
CA GLU A 362 -3.71 6.36 -23.21
C GLU A 362 -2.51 6.98 -22.46
N PRO A 363 -1.28 6.82 -22.97
CA PRO A 363 -0.09 7.23 -22.25
C PRO A 363 -0.07 8.76 -22.03
N PRO A 364 -0.13 9.26 -20.77
CA PRO A 364 -0.05 10.69 -20.52
C PRO A 364 1.36 11.24 -20.69
N THR A 365 1.48 12.54 -21.01
CA THR A 365 2.76 13.27 -21.06
C THR A 365 3.20 13.79 -19.70
N HIS A 366 2.28 13.89 -18.75
CA HIS A 366 2.51 14.40 -17.39
C HIS A 366 1.84 13.50 -16.36
N LEU A 367 2.49 13.34 -15.20
CA LEU A 367 1.94 12.62 -14.06
C LEU A 367 2.16 13.41 -12.78
N TRP A 368 1.22 13.29 -11.85
CA TRP A 368 1.33 13.82 -10.51
C TRP A 368 2.12 12.87 -9.63
N THR A 369 3.17 13.37 -8.98
CA THR A 369 3.99 12.57 -8.06
C THR A 369 4.44 13.39 -6.86
N ARG A 370 4.62 12.72 -5.72
CA ARG A 370 5.26 13.31 -4.55
C ARG A 370 6.77 13.35 -4.77
N GLN A 371 7.39 14.52 -4.67
CA GLN A 371 8.84 14.70 -4.84
C GLN A 371 9.61 14.01 -3.71
N LEU A 372 9.04 13.99 -2.50
CA LEU A 372 9.56 13.20 -1.39
C LEU A 372 9.18 11.72 -1.59
N LYS A 373 10.10 10.95 -2.17
CA LYS A 373 9.92 9.50 -2.29
C LYS A 373 10.10 8.83 -0.94
N PHE A 374 9.22 7.90 -0.59
CA PHE A 374 9.31 7.18 0.69
C PHE A 374 10.24 5.97 0.55
N ALA A 375 10.89 5.61 1.67
CA ALA A 375 11.77 4.44 1.73
C ALA A 375 10.95 3.16 1.88
N GLY A 376 11.26 2.16 1.05
CA GLY A 376 10.75 0.80 1.20
C GLY A 376 11.76 -0.09 1.91
N VAL A 377 11.37 -1.34 2.19
CA VAL A 377 12.26 -2.37 2.78
C VAL A 377 13.57 -2.50 2.02
N SER A 378 13.53 -2.27 0.70
CA SER A 378 14.69 -2.30 -0.17
C SER A 378 15.82 -1.33 0.22
N HIS A 379 15.49 -0.22 0.88
CA HIS A 379 16.48 0.77 1.33
C HIS A 379 17.41 0.18 2.40
N THR A 380 16.92 -0.79 3.18
CA THR A 380 17.70 -1.49 4.21
C THR A 380 18.74 -2.48 3.67
N SER A 381 18.85 -2.67 2.34
CA SER A 381 19.90 -3.52 1.77
C SER A 381 21.31 -3.04 2.12
N THR A 382 21.47 -1.74 2.39
CA THR A 382 22.75 -1.14 2.84
C THR A 382 23.21 -1.65 4.22
N LEU A 383 22.32 -2.22 5.03
CA LEU A 383 22.69 -2.84 6.31
C LEU A 383 23.55 -4.10 6.12
N TYR A 384 23.40 -4.77 4.98
CA TYR A 384 23.97 -6.10 4.74
C TYR A 384 25.24 -6.03 3.90
N LYS A 385 26.16 -6.96 4.16
CA LYS A 385 27.39 -7.12 3.37
C LYS A 385 27.09 -7.84 2.06
N ARG A 386 26.22 -8.85 2.10
CA ARG A 386 25.79 -9.62 0.93
C ARG A 386 24.30 -9.96 1.03
N GLY A 387 23.56 -9.84 -0.06
CA GLY A 387 22.15 -10.15 -0.10
C GLY A 387 21.68 -10.63 -1.47
N ILE A 388 20.50 -11.26 -1.50
CA ILE A 388 19.86 -11.74 -2.73
C ILE A 388 18.58 -10.96 -2.98
N ARG A 389 18.33 -10.62 -4.24
CA ARG A 389 17.09 -10.02 -4.73
C ARG A 389 16.35 -11.01 -5.59
N VAL A 390 15.29 -11.59 -5.06
CA VAL A 390 14.40 -12.48 -5.81
C VAL A 390 13.22 -11.65 -6.28
N CYS A 391 13.00 -11.58 -7.59
CA CYS A 391 11.87 -10.86 -8.16
C CYS A 391 11.18 -11.67 -9.25
N THR A 392 9.85 -11.56 -9.31
CA THR A 392 9.05 -12.20 -10.37
C THR A 392 8.33 -11.14 -11.20
N GLY A 393 8.44 -11.21 -12.52
CA GLY A 393 7.77 -10.28 -13.43
C GLY A 393 8.08 -8.82 -13.10
N THR A 394 7.03 -8.01 -12.91
CA THR A 394 7.12 -6.57 -12.62
C THR A 394 7.72 -6.24 -11.25
N GLY A 395 7.85 -7.24 -10.36
CA GLY A 395 8.55 -7.09 -9.08
C GLY A 395 10.01 -6.63 -9.24
N LEU A 396 10.58 -6.76 -10.44
CA LEU A 396 11.89 -6.20 -10.80
C LEU A 396 12.00 -4.70 -10.46
N GLY A 397 10.91 -3.93 -10.57
CA GLY A 397 10.90 -2.49 -10.29
C GLY A 397 11.36 -2.11 -8.89
N ALA A 398 11.08 -2.94 -7.87
CA ALA A 398 11.49 -2.68 -6.50
C ALA A 398 12.90 -3.19 -6.16
N ALA A 399 13.49 -4.01 -7.03
CA ALA A 399 14.75 -4.71 -6.82
C ALA A 399 15.89 -4.10 -7.63
N LEU A 400 15.66 -3.75 -8.90
CA LEU A 400 16.72 -3.49 -9.87
C LEU A 400 17.63 -2.33 -9.47
N SER A 401 17.10 -1.22 -8.96
CA SER A 401 17.94 -0.11 -8.50
C SER A 401 18.94 -0.50 -7.41
N THR A 402 18.57 -1.46 -6.55
CA THR A 402 19.49 -2.00 -5.53
C THR A 402 20.63 -2.78 -6.18
N CYS A 403 20.35 -3.53 -7.24
CA CYS A 403 21.39 -4.27 -7.97
C CYS A 403 22.31 -3.33 -8.77
N LEU A 404 21.76 -2.25 -9.34
CA LEU A 404 22.51 -1.26 -10.13
C LEU A 404 23.44 -0.41 -9.26
N GLN A 405 22.95 0.08 -8.11
CA GLN A 405 23.67 1.07 -7.29
C GLN A 405 24.68 0.45 -6.30
N ASN A 406 24.83 -0.87 -6.28
CA ASN A 406 25.83 -1.57 -5.47
C ASN A 406 26.75 -2.43 -6.36
N PRO A 407 27.67 -1.81 -7.12
CA PRO A 407 28.56 -2.50 -8.06
C PRO A 407 29.54 -3.46 -7.38
N ASP A 408 29.89 -3.23 -6.10
CA ASP A 408 30.96 -3.92 -5.36
C ASP A 408 30.61 -5.34 -4.86
N TRP A 409 29.92 -6.16 -5.66
CA TRP A 409 29.67 -7.58 -5.36
C TRP A 409 28.78 -7.89 -4.14
N TRP A 410 27.88 -6.98 -3.74
CA TRP A 410 27.02 -7.22 -2.56
C TRP A 410 25.68 -7.87 -2.88
N VAL A 411 25.09 -7.60 -4.05
CA VAL A 411 23.72 -8.04 -4.37
C VAL A 411 23.69 -9.00 -5.55
N TYR A 412 23.08 -10.18 -5.35
CA TYR A 412 22.82 -11.16 -6.40
C TYR A 412 21.36 -11.06 -6.86
N LEU A 413 21.11 -10.92 -8.16
CA LEU A 413 19.77 -10.80 -8.74
C LEU A 413 19.25 -12.16 -9.20
N ILE A 414 18.07 -12.57 -8.74
CA ILE A 414 17.30 -13.68 -9.32
C ILE A 414 16.03 -13.06 -9.90
N TRP A 415 15.93 -13.02 -11.22
CA TRP A 415 14.75 -12.51 -11.91
C TRP A 415 14.07 -13.60 -12.72
N ILE A 416 12.83 -13.89 -12.36
CA ILE A 416 12.00 -14.90 -13.02
C ILE A 416 10.88 -14.18 -13.76
N GLY A 417 10.85 -14.33 -15.08
CA GLY A 417 9.85 -13.72 -15.95
C GLY A 417 9.49 -14.61 -17.11
N SER A 418 8.49 -14.22 -17.89
CA SER A 418 8.11 -14.89 -19.13
C SER A 418 8.35 -13.93 -20.28
N ASP A 419 9.06 -14.35 -21.33
CA ASP A 419 9.41 -13.49 -22.47
C ASP A 419 10.00 -12.16 -22.00
N GLN A 420 11.09 -12.21 -21.22
CA GLN A 420 11.59 -11.07 -20.43
C GLN A 420 11.87 -9.84 -21.30
N GLU A 421 12.65 -9.99 -22.36
CA GLU A 421 13.01 -8.86 -23.24
C GLU A 421 11.80 -8.34 -24.02
N LYS A 422 10.94 -9.23 -24.54
CA LYS A 422 9.72 -8.83 -25.26
C LYS A 422 8.71 -8.12 -24.35
N THR A 423 8.66 -8.49 -23.07
CA THR A 423 7.67 -7.94 -22.12
C THR A 423 8.12 -6.62 -21.52
N PHE A 424 9.41 -6.50 -21.18
CA PHE A 424 9.99 -5.36 -20.45
C PHE A 424 10.85 -4.45 -21.33
N GLY A 425 10.95 -4.75 -22.62
CA GLY A 425 11.61 -3.89 -23.59
C GLY A 425 13.14 -3.88 -23.51
N PRO A 426 13.77 -3.26 -24.51
CA PRO A 426 15.23 -3.14 -24.60
C PRO A 426 15.79 -2.19 -23.54
N THR A 427 15.01 -1.21 -23.06
CA THR A 427 15.47 -0.25 -22.04
C THR A 427 15.83 -0.95 -20.73
N ILE A 428 14.91 -1.75 -20.16
CA ILE A 428 15.16 -2.46 -18.90
C ILE A 428 16.20 -3.57 -19.08
N SER A 429 16.13 -4.31 -20.19
CA SER A 429 17.09 -5.37 -20.51
C SER A 429 18.50 -4.80 -20.66
N GLY A 430 18.63 -3.66 -21.35
CA GLY A 430 19.88 -2.92 -21.52
C GLY A 430 20.46 -2.44 -20.19
N LEU A 431 19.63 -1.93 -19.28
CA LEU A 431 20.06 -1.55 -17.93
C LEU A 431 20.69 -2.72 -17.17
N ILE A 432 20.08 -3.91 -17.26
CA ILE A 432 20.59 -5.13 -16.62
C ILE A 432 21.92 -5.54 -17.26
N HIS A 433 21.93 -5.78 -18.57
CA HIS A 433 23.11 -6.32 -19.26
C HIS A 433 24.32 -5.38 -19.23
N LYS A 434 24.09 -4.06 -19.20
CA LYS A 434 25.16 -3.06 -19.14
C LYS A 434 25.81 -2.95 -17.75
N HIS A 435 25.06 -3.12 -16.67
CA HIS A 435 25.53 -2.78 -15.31
C HIS A 435 25.62 -3.97 -14.35
N ILE A 436 25.01 -5.10 -14.68
CA ILE A 436 24.97 -6.29 -13.83
C ILE A 436 25.77 -7.39 -14.53
N SER A 437 26.91 -7.79 -13.96
CA SER A 437 27.72 -8.85 -14.54
C SER A 437 26.96 -10.20 -14.51
N PRO A 438 27.17 -11.09 -15.50
CA PRO A 438 26.51 -12.40 -15.54
C PRO A 438 26.73 -13.26 -14.29
N GLN A 439 27.85 -13.07 -13.58
CA GLN A 439 28.19 -13.81 -12.36
C GLN A 439 27.35 -13.42 -11.14
N ARG A 440 26.65 -12.28 -11.20
CA ARG A 440 25.81 -11.77 -10.09
C ARG A 440 24.31 -11.78 -10.43
N MET A 441 23.92 -12.50 -11.48
CA MET A 441 22.52 -12.61 -11.86
C MET A 441 22.13 -13.99 -12.37
N CYS A 442 20.89 -14.37 -12.05
CA CYS A 442 20.17 -15.47 -12.65
C CYS A 442 18.93 -14.91 -13.33
N LEU A 443 18.97 -14.83 -14.66
CA LEU A 443 17.81 -14.47 -15.47
C LEU A 443 17.12 -15.76 -15.93
N TRP A 444 15.91 -15.99 -15.43
CA TRP A 444 15.10 -17.15 -15.78
C TRP A 444 13.90 -16.73 -16.61
N ASP A 445 14.00 -16.94 -17.93
CA ASP A 445 12.86 -16.84 -18.83
C ASP A 445 12.07 -18.17 -18.82
N SER A 446 10.89 -18.16 -18.20
CA SER A 446 10.05 -19.34 -18.06
C SER A 446 9.48 -19.82 -19.39
N LYS A 447 9.31 -18.94 -20.39
CA LYS A 447 8.77 -19.36 -21.68
C LYS A 447 9.87 -19.99 -22.54
N ALA A 448 11.04 -19.37 -22.58
CA ALA A 448 12.20 -19.91 -23.30
C ALA A 448 12.68 -21.26 -22.71
N ARG A 449 12.57 -21.42 -21.38
CA ARG A 449 12.98 -22.64 -20.66
C ARG A 449 11.86 -23.67 -20.47
N GLY A 450 10.68 -23.45 -21.03
CA GLY A 450 9.55 -24.39 -20.98
C GLY A 450 8.90 -24.57 -19.60
N GLY A 451 9.17 -23.67 -18.64
CA GLY A 451 8.54 -23.73 -17.32
C GLY A 451 9.16 -22.80 -16.28
N ARG A 452 8.47 -22.67 -15.14
CA ARG A 452 8.99 -21.99 -13.95
C ARG A 452 10.07 -22.86 -13.27
N PRO A 453 11.12 -22.23 -12.70
CA PRO A 453 12.15 -22.99 -11.99
C PRO A 453 11.62 -23.50 -10.64
N ASP A 454 12.36 -24.42 -10.05
CA ASP A 454 12.30 -24.58 -8.59
C ASP A 454 12.97 -23.35 -7.95
N VAL A 455 12.12 -22.38 -7.58
CA VAL A 455 12.58 -21.09 -7.04
C VAL A 455 13.34 -21.29 -5.73
N MET A 456 12.90 -22.22 -4.88
CA MET A 456 13.56 -22.47 -3.62
C MET A 456 14.93 -23.11 -3.78
N LYS A 457 15.10 -23.99 -4.78
CA LYS A 457 16.42 -24.50 -5.14
C LYS A 457 17.35 -23.37 -5.58
N LEU A 458 16.90 -22.51 -6.51
CA LEU A 458 17.69 -21.36 -6.97
C LEU A 458 18.09 -20.43 -5.82
N VAL A 459 17.17 -20.15 -4.89
CA VAL A 459 17.44 -19.29 -3.73
C VAL A 459 18.46 -19.92 -2.80
N LYS A 460 18.35 -21.22 -2.49
CA LYS A 460 19.33 -21.93 -1.64
C LYS A 460 20.71 -21.97 -2.28
N ASP A 461 20.79 -22.35 -3.55
CA ASP A 461 22.05 -22.46 -4.28
C ASP A 461 22.75 -21.10 -4.35
N ALA A 462 22.00 -20.04 -4.66
CA ALA A 462 22.51 -18.67 -4.66
C ALA A 462 22.90 -18.20 -3.24
N TYR A 463 22.12 -18.53 -2.21
CA TYR A 463 22.39 -18.13 -0.83
C TYR A 463 23.73 -18.66 -0.32
N HIS A 464 23.98 -19.94 -0.56
CA HIS A 464 25.24 -20.58 -0.17
C HIS A 464 26.42 -20.17 -1.05
N SER A 465 26.26 -20.17 -2.38
CA SER A 465 27.36 -19.81 -3.29
C SER A 465 27.78 -18.33 -3.17
N TRP A 466 26.82 -17.43 -2.97
CA TRP A 466 27.09 -16.01 -2.77
C TRP A 466 27.57 -15.68 -1.35
N GLY A 467 27.30 -16.54 -0.37
CA GLY A 467 27.50 -16.23 1.04
C GLY A 467 26.60 -15.07 1.49
N ALA A 468 25.32 -15.11 1.10
CA ALA A 468 24.35 -14.06 1.40
C ALA A 468 23.97 -14.07 2.90
N GLU A 469 23.68 -12.89 3.44
CA GLU A 469 23.17 -12.74 4.81
C GLU A 469 21.64 -12.65 4.85
N VAL A 470 21.02 -12.26 3.73
CA VAL A 470 19.58 -11.98 3.66
C VAL A 470 19.05 -12.15 2.23
N VAL A 471 17.78 -12.53 2.11
CA VAL A 471 17.04 -12.61 0.85
C VAL A 471 15.86 -11.63 0.87
N PHE A 472 15.81 -10.71 -0.08
CA PHE A 472 14.65 -9.84 -0.30
C PHE A 472 13.82 -10.38 -1.46
N ILE A 473 12.53 -10.59 -1.23
CA ILE A 473 11.61 -11.22 -2.19
C ILE A 473 10.59 -10.20 -2.64
N THR A 474 10.40 -10.09 -3.96
CA THR A 474 9.34 -9.28 -4.58
C THR A 474 8.60 -10.13 -5.60
N SER A 475 7.58 -10.84 -5.13
CA SER A 475 6.74 -11.73 -5.92
C SER A 475 5.26 -11.46 -5.67
N ASN A 476 4.39 -12.00 -6.54
CA ASN A 476 2.95 -12.11 -6.27
C ASN A 476 2.67 -12.86 -4.95
N TRP A 477 1.43 -12.78 -4.44
CA TRP A 477 1.06 -13.35 -3.15
C TRP A 477 1.47 -14.83 -2.99
N ALA A 478 1.11 -15.67 -3.96
CA ALA A 478 1.41 -17.10 -3.91
C ALA A 478 2.92 -17.39 -3.91
N GLY A 479 3.68 -16.79 -4.82
CA GLY A 479 5.13 -17.00 -4.88
C GLY A 479 5.85 -16.39 -3.68
N ASN A 480 5.37 -15.27 -3.15
CA ASN A 480 5.93 -14.67 -1.94
C ASN A 480 5.74 -15.60 -0.73
N GLN A 481 4.54 -16.16 -0.54
CA GLN A 481 4.27 -17.11 0.53
C GLN A 481 5.13 -18.36 0.41
N GLU A 482 5.19 -18.98 -0.78
CA GLU A 482 5.99 -20.17 -1.03
C GLU A 482 7.48 -19.95 -0.71
N ILE A 483 8.05 -18.84 -1.18
CA ILE A 483 9.48 -18.54 -0.96
C ILE A 483 9.74 -18.19 0.50
N MET A 484 8.84 -17.44 1.17
CA MET A 484 8.96 -17.13 2.59
C MET A 484 8.90 -18.38 3.48
N GLU A 485 7.95 -19.28 3.21
CA GLU A 485 7.84 -20.57 3.88
C GLU A 485 9.11 -21.41 3.67
N GLY A 486 9.57 -21.54 2.43
CA GLY A 486 10.76 -22.31 2.09
C GLY A 486 12.05 -21.74 2.67
N CYS A 487 12.22 -20.42 2.71
CA CYS A 487 13.37 -19.77 3.34
C CYS A 487 13.35 -20.00 4.85
N LYS A 488 12.19 -19.88 5.49
CA LYS A 488 12.06 -20.10 6.94
C LYS A 488 12.37 -21.53 7.34
N GLU A 489 11.92 -22.52 6.56
CA GLU A 489 12.25 -23.93 6.76
C GLU A 489 13.75 -24.20 6.59
N ALA A 490 14.41 -23.49 5.67
CA ALA A 490 15.84 -23.60 5.43
C ALA A 490 16.72 -22.78 6.40
N GLY A 491 16.12 -22.07 7.36
CA GLY A 491 16.86 -21.16 8.25
C GLY A 491 17.46 -19.93 7.54
N ILE A 492 16.99 -19.61 6.33
CA ILE A 492 17.44 -18.47 5.54
C ILE A 492 16.66 -17.21 5.94
N PRO A 493 17.33 -16.12 6.40
CA PRO A 493 16.66 -14.87 6.69
C PRO A 493 16.10 -14.24 5.41
N ALA A 494 14.79 -14.04 5.36
CA ALA A 494 14.11 -13.50 4.19
C ALA A 494 13.05 -12.44 4.56
N PHE A 495 12.93 -11.43 3.69
CA PHE A 495 11.92 -10.39 3.76
C PHE A 495 11.15 -10.33 2.44
N GLY A 496 9.88 -10.75 2.49
CA GLY A 496 8.99 -10.72 1.35
C GLY A 496 8.20 -9.44 1.22
N THR A 497 7.54 -9.26 0.08
CA THR A 497 6.53 -8.22 -0.09
C THR A 497 5.49 -8.37 1.00
N LEU A 498 5.18 -7.28 1.71
CA LEU A 498 4.03 -7.30 2.60
C LEU A 498 2.78 -7.40 1.75
N TRP A 499 1.98 -8.42 2.01
CA TRP A 499 0.62 -8.56 1.50
C TRP A 499 -0.42 -8.36 2.60
N ASP A 500 0.03 -8.07 3.83
CA ASP A 500 -0.78 -7.82 5.01
C ASP A 500 -1.35 -6.38 5.00
N PHE A 501 -1.89 -5.96 3.85
CA PHE A 501 -2.52 -4.65 3.73
C PHE A 501 -3.91 -4.67 4.37
#